data_AF-A0A1I0GR47-F1
#
_entry.id   AF-A0A1I0GR47-F1
#
_cell.length_a   1.000
_cell.length_b   1.000
_cell.length_c   1.000
_cell.angle_alpha   90.00
_cell.angle_beta   90.00
_cell.angle_gamma   90.00
#
_symmetry.space_group_name_H-M   'P 1'
#
loop_
_entity.id
_entity.type
_entity.pdbx_description
1 polymer ?
#
loop_
_entity_poly.entity_id
_entity_poly.type
_entity_poly.pdbx_seq_one_letter_code
_entity_poly.pdbx_strand_id
1 'polypeptide(L)'
;MAQFDVYPNPSKISKAHYPYLVDIQSSLLSDLATRIVIPLGKRSAFGDEVMQGLTPEISFADQELLLLTPQISSVPEKRKRPVIPS
;
A
#
# COMPACT_ATOMS: atom_id res chain seq x y z
N MET A 1 6.93 1.76 -11.80
CA MET A 1 6.23 0.64 -11.13
C MET A 1 4.88 0.50 -11.81
N ALA A 2 4.45 -0.73 -12.02
CA ALA A 2 3.18 -1.01 -12.66
C ALA A 2 2.03 -0.80 -11.68
N GLN A 3 0.84 -0.58 -12.23
CA GLN A 3 -0.39 -0.64 -11.45
C GLN A 3 -0.49 -2.00 -10.75
N PHE A 4 -0.88 -1.97 -9.48
CA PHE A 4 -0.97 -3.08 -8.53
C PHE A 4 0.36 -3.63 -7.98
N ASP A 5 1.49 -3.01 -8.31
CA ASP A 5 2.76 -3.33 -7.64
C ASP A 5 2.71 -2.98 -6.14
N VAL A 6 3.18 -3.91 -5.31
CA VAL A 6 3.33 -3.73 -3.86
C VAL A 6 4.78 -3.40 -3.53
N TYR A 7 5.00 -2.40 -2.67
CA TYR A 7 6.33 -1.97 -2.27
C TYR A 7 6.41 -1.60 -0.79
N PRO A 8 7.59 -1.67 -0.14
CA PRO A 8 7.72 -1.34 1.26
C PRO A 8 7.43 0.14 1.47
N ASN A 9 6.69 0.45 2.53
CA ASN A 9 6.51 1.83 2.93
C ASN A 9 7.87 2.45 3.32
N PRO A 10 8.31 3.53 2.65
CA PRO A 10 9.60 4.16 2.93
C PRO A 10 9.62 4.96 4.23
N SER A 11 8.45 5.28 4.79
CA SER A 11 8.34 6.06 6.03
C SER A 11 8.77 5.23 7.22
N LYS A 12 9.91 5.59 7.85
CA LYS A 12 10.37 4.93 9.08
C LYS A 12 9.36 5.02 10.23
N ILE A 13 8.53 6.07 10.24
CA ILE A 13 7.54 6.34 11.29
C ILE A 13 6.32 5.45 11.08
N SER A 14 5.78 5.41 9.87
CA SER A 14 4.48 4.76 9.62
C SER A 14 4.60 3.30 9.14
N LYS A 15 5.80 2.84 8.75
CA LYS A 15 6.06 1.45 8.31
C LYS A 15 5.72 0.39 9.36
N ALA A 16 5.76 0.73 10.65
CA ALA A 16 5.37 -0.20 11.71
C ALA A 16 3.90 -0.66 11.60
N HIS A 17 3.01 0.28 11.23
CA HIS A 17 1.57 0.05 11.07
C HIS A 17 1.21 -0.29 9.63
N TYR A 18 1.86 0.36 8.66
CA TYR A 18 1.64 0.21 7.22
C TYR A 18 2.92 -0.31 6.55
N PRO A 19 3.23 -1.60 6.63
CA PRO A 19 4.50 -2.15 6.11
C PRO A 19 4.67 -1.98 4.61
N TYR A 20 3.56 -1.95 3.85
CA TYR A 20 3.57 -1.89 2.40
C TYR A 20 2.59 -0.86 1.86
N LEU A 21 2.78 -0.49 0.60
CA LEU A 21 1.93 0.39 -0.18
C LEU A 21 1.66 -0.29 -1.52
N VAL A 22 0.42 -0.22 -2.01
CA VAL A 22 0.01 -0.72 -3.33
C VAL A 22 -0.10 0.46 -4.28
N ASP A 23 0.55 0.39 -5.44
CA ASP A 23 0.33 1.35 -6.52
C ASP A 23 -1.02 1.06 -7.19
N ILE A 24 -1.91 2.04 -7.28
CA ILE A 24 -3.21 1.87 -7.98
C ILE A 24 -3.33 2.82 -9.17
N GLN A 25 -2.29 3.60 -9.45
CA GLN A 25 -2.30 4.56 -10.54
C GLN A 25 -2.32 3.85 -11.89
N SER A 26 -3.22 4.28 -12.76
CA SER A 26 -3.25 3.82 -14.15
C SER A 26 -1.91 4.08 -14.84
N SER A 27 -1.48 3.13 -15.67
CA SER A 27 -0.26 3.26 -16.48
C SER A 27 -0.31 4.44 -17.45
N LEU A 28 -1.51 4.92 -17.82
CA LEU A 28 -1.68 6.14 -18.63
C LEU A 28 -1.13 7.40 -17.94
N LEU A 29 -0.96 7.35 -16.62
CA LEU A 29 -0.40 8.42 -15.79
C LEU A 29 1.03 8.08 -15.35
N SER A 30 1.77 7.25 -16.12
CA SER A 30 3.12 6.81 -15.79
C SER A 30 4.09 7.97 -15.57
N ASP A 31 3.89 9.09 -16.26
CA ASP A 31 4.88 10.17 -16.34
C ASP A 31 4.77 11.18 -15.18
N LEU A 32 3.77 11.03 -14.30
CA LEU A 32 3.62 11.86 -13.11
C LEU A 32 4.73 11.55 -12.09
N ALA A 33 5.29 12.60 -11.49
CA ALA A 33 6.29 12.48 -10.42
C ALA A 33 5.74 11.90 -9.09
N THR A 34 4.43 11.69 -9.01
CA THR A 34 3.73 11.10 -7.89
C THR A 34 2.97 9.85 -8.33
N ARG A 35 2.67 9.00 -7.34
CA ARG A 35 1.87 7.80 -7.52
C ARG A 35 0.73 7.77 -6.53
N ILE A 36 -0.47 7.46 -7.00
CA ILE A 36 -1.64 7.20 -6.16
C ILE A 36 -1.52 5.79 -5.58
N VAL A 37 -1.57 5.69 -4.25
CA VAL A 37 -1.34 4.45 -3.52
C VAL A 37 -2.34 4.24 -2.41
N ILE A 38 -2.52 2.98 -2.04
CA ILE A 38 -3.28 2.56 -0.86
C ILE A 38 -2.32 1.84 0.10
N PRO A 39 -2.30 2.20 1.40
CA PRO A 39 -1.48 1.50 2.37
C PRO A 39 -2.05 0.12 2.73
N LEU A 40 -1.13 -0.83 2.93
CA LEU A 40 -1.44 -2.13 3.52
C LEU A 40 -1.11 -2.08 5.00
N GLY A 41 -2.13 -2.14 5.84
CA GLY A 41 -2.02 -2.16 7.29
C GLY A 41 -1.97 -3.58 7.84
N LYS A 42 -1.21 -3.81 8.92
CA LYS A 42 -1.29 -5.10 9.62
C LYS A 42 -2.66 -5.26 10.28
N ARG A 43 -3.34 -6.39 10.07
CA ARG A 43 -4.65 -6.67 10.72
C ARG A 43 -4.61 -6.42 12.23
N SER A 44 -3.52 -6.82 12.88
CA SER A 44 -3.29 -6.65 14.33
C SER A 44 -3.22 -5.19 14.80
N ALA A 45 -2.95 -4.23 13.90
CA ALA A 45 -2.90 -2.82 14.24
C ALA A 45 -4.26 -2.11 14.16
N PHE A 46 -5.28 -2.73 13.56
CA PHE A 46 -6.56 -2.08 13.23
C PHE A 46 -7.80 -2.70 13.91
N GLY A 47 -7.64 -3.70 14.77
CA GLY A 47 -8.72 -4.20 15.65
C GLY A 47 -10.05 -4.47 14.93
N ASP A 48 -11.15 -3.91 15.41
CA ASP A 48 -12.47 -4.05 14.77
C ASP A 48 -12.83 -2.90 13.81
N GLU A 49 -11.90 -1.99 13.51
CA GLU A 49 -12.12 -0.82 12.64
C GLU A 49 -12.13 -1.16 11.13
N VAL A 50 -12.59 -2.36 10.77
CA VAL A 50 -12.67 -2.83 9.38
C VAL A 50 -14.01 -2.41 8.79
N MET A 51 -13.95 -1.61 7.72
CA MET A 51 -15.12 -1.21 6.94
C MET A 51 -15.42 -2.28 5.90
N GLN A 52 -16.53 -3.00 6.08
CA GLN A 52 -16.96 -4.01 5.11
C GLN A 52 -17.03 -3.43 3.68
N GLY A 53 -16.40 -4.11 2.74
CA GLY A 53 -16.33 -3.72 1.33
C GLY A 53 -15.29 -2.64 0.99
N LEU A 54 -14.83 -1.84 1.96
CA LEU A 54 -13.88 -0.74 1.72
C LEU A 54 -12.46 -1.04 2.22
N THR A 55 -12.32 -1.89 3.24
CA THR A 55 -11.02 -2.35 3.74
C THR A 55 -10.88 -3.88 3.62
N PRO A 56 -10.76 -4.42 2.39
CA PRO A 56 -10.65 -5.86 2.21
C PRO A 56 -9.36 -6.42 2.81
N GLU A 57 -9.44 -7.65 3.30
CA GLU A 57 -8.30 -8.44 3.76
C GLU A 57 -7.57 -9.05 2.55
N ILE A 58 -6.25 -9.01 2.58
CA ILE A 58 -5.38 -9.55 1.54
C ILE A 58 -4.20 -10.28 2.16
N SER A 59 -3.78 -11.38 1.54
CA SER A 59 -2.57 -12.10 1.91
C SER A 59 -1.41 -11.66 1.02
N PHE A 60 -0.31 -11.18 1.62
CA PHE A 60 0.91 -10.80 0.89
C PHE A 60 2.15 -11.07 1.75
N ALA A 61 3.18 -11.70 1.17
CA ALA A 61 4.42 -12.07 1.88
C ALA A 61 4.15 -12.79 3.22
N ASP A 62 3.31 -13.83 3.16
CA ASP A 62 2.86 -14.65 4.29
C ASP A 62 2.25 -13.87 5.47
N GLN A 63 1.70 -12.69 5.20
CA GLN A 63 1.02 -11.84 6.17
C GLN A 63 -0.42 -11.54 5.73
N GLU A 64 -1.34 -11.60 6.69
CA GLU A 64 -2.70 -11.06 6.53
C GLU A 64 -2.70 -9.56 6.79
N LEU A 65 -3.06 -8.81 5.76
CA LEU A 65 -3.03 -7.36 5.72
C LEU A 65 -4.40 -6.81 5.34
N LEU A 66 -4.66 -5.55 5.70
CA LEU A 66 -5.83 -4.80 5.27
C LEU A 66 -5.44 -3.81 4.20
N LEU A 67 -6.15 -3.81 3.07
CA LEU A 67 -6.07 -2.75 2.06
C LEU A 67 -6.87 -1.54 2.53
N LEU A 68 -6.21 -0.52 3.05
CA LEU A 68 -6.86 0.62 3.70
C LEU A 68 -7.29 1.68 2.68
N THR A 69 -8.24 1.35 1.81
CA THR A 69 -8.78 2.26 0.78
C THR A 69 -9.13 3.67 1.29
N PRO A 70 -9.71 3.87 2.50
CA PRO A 70 -9.97 5.21 3.03
C PRO A 70 -8.72 6.09 3.18
N GLN A 71 -7.54 5.48 3.27
CA GLN A 71 -6.24 6.14 3.40
C GLN A 71 -5.48 6.26 2.07
N ILE A 72 -6.21 6.22 0.95
CA ILE A 72 -5.66 6.53 -0.37
C ILE A 72 -4.91 7.87 -0.33
N SER A 73 -3.69 7.87 -0.87
CA SER A 73 -2.83 9.04 -0.85
C SER A 73 -1.92 9.08 -2.07
N SER A 74 -1.26 10.22 -2.29
CA SER A 74 -0.21 10.34 -3.30
C SER A 74 1.16 10.34 -2.62
N VAL A 75 2.13 9.66 -3.22
CA VAL A 75 3.53 9.65 -2.76
C VAL A 75 4.49 9.99 -3.90
N PRO A 76 5.60 10.70 -3.65
CA PRO A 76 6.62 10.93 -4.66
C PRO A 76 7.26 9.63 -5.13
N GLU A 77 7.43 9.47 -6.45
CA GLU A 77 8.01 8.25 -7.04
C GLU A 77 9.39 7.91 -6.48
N LYS A 78 10.23 8.94 -6.24
CA LYS A 78 11.60 8.81 -5.72
C LYS A 78 11.70 8.12 -4.36
N ARG A 79 10.59 7.96 -3.63
CA ARG A 79 10.56 7.30 -2.31
C ARG A 79 10.20 5.81 -2.38
N LYS A 80 9.83 5.27 -3.55
CA LYS A 80 9.45 3.86 -3.67
C LYS A 80 10.66 2.99 -4.02
N ARG A 81 10.81 1.83 -3.36
CA ARG A 81 11.75 0.77 -3.77
C ARG A 81 10.94 -0.50 -4.01
N PRO A 82 11.02 -1.17 -5.17
CA PRO A 82 10.21 -2.37 -5.44
C PRO A 82 10.54 -3.52 -4.46
N VAL A 83 9.53 -4.32 -4.07
CA VAL A 83 9.76 -5.67 -3.51
C VAL A 83 9.76 -6.65 -4.68
N ILE A 84 10.80 -7.46 -4.79
CA ILE A 84 10.79 -8.65 -5.65
C ILE A 84 10.45 -9.81 -4.71
N PRO A 85 9.26 -10.43 -4.80
CA PRO A 85 8.99 -11.65 -4.06
C PRO A 85 9.90 -12.76 -4.57
N SER A 86 10.55 -13.47 -3.64
CA SER A 86 11.37 -14.66 -3.87
C SER A 86 10.53 -15.91 -4.04
#